data_AF-A0A5N8YJG1-F1
#
_entry.id   AF-A0A5N8YJG1-F1
#
_cell.length_a   1.000
_cell.length_b   1.000
_cell.length_c   1.000
_cell.angle_alpha   90.00
_cell.angle_beta   90.00
_cell.angle_gamma   90.00
#
_symmetry.space_group_name_H-M   'P 1'
#
loop_
_entity.id
_entity.type
_entity.pdbx_description
1 polymer ?
#
loop_
_entity_poly.entity_id
_entity_poly.type
_entity_poly.pdbx_seq_one_letter_code
_entity_poly.pdbx_strand_id
1 'polypeptide(L)'
;MRRLFSIRGLVTALVFSVFIIALVGCSDGAPGAPGLPGNPGNPGAAGPQGEPGEPGEPGLPGLPGNPGAPGAPGPQGPAGADGADAPVVPKASLSASSSSTSMDGELTVTGGGFEAGEAVVIQLVIDESLSVIVGGGRGAQVAANGAGAFEVTFSSISEDSDVIARASGAATLEAQGGSGSVASTPIVISDSVASVTSPSSSLAIAPGSPGGTTIAYGSGFKKAEAISLWAGGNILAGTEANKYGAFQIEVKVGLGNGIYTLTAMGSDGSEATAPFLVASK
;
A
#
# COMPACT_ATOMS: atom_id res chain seq x y z
N MET A 1 -59.07 -0.87 -129.43
CA MET A 1 -57.70 -1.25 -129.83
C MET A 1 -56.86 -1.46 -128.57
N ARG A 2 -56.77 -2.70 -128.08
CA ARG A 2 -56.05 -3.03 -126.83
C ARG A 2 -54.66 -3.57 -127.21
N ARG A 3 -53.60 -2.82 -126.93
CA ARG A 3 -52.22 -3.29 -127.17
C ARG A 3 -51.79 -4.17 -125.99
N LEU A 4 -51.66 -5.46 -126.29
CA LEU A 4 -51.09 -6.48 -125.41
C LEU A 4 -49.62 -6.14 -125.14
N PHE A 5 -49.25 -5.98 -123.86
CA PHE A 5 -47.87 -5.90 -123.43
C PHE A 5 -47.26 -7.30 -123.31
N SER A 6 -46.08 -7.49 -123.90
CA SER A 6 -45.39 -8.76 -124.01
C SER A 6 -44.86 -9.24 -122.65
N ILE A 7 -45.40 -10.37 -122.20
CA ILE A 7 -45.04 -11.08 -120.96
C ILE A 7 -43.53 -11.41 -120.89
N ARG A 8 -42.83 -11.45 -122.02
CA ARG A 8 -41.38 -11.70 -122.09
C ARG A 8 -40.51 -10.52 -121.66
N GLY A 9 -41.00 -9.28 -121.73
CA GLY A 9 -40.26 -8.07 -121.30
C GLY A 9 -40.34 -7.77 -119.81
N LEU A 10 -41.42 -8.20 -119.16
CA LEU A 10 -41.67 -7.97 -117.73
C LEU A 10 -40.88 -8.93 -116.85
N VAL A 11 -40.72 -10.18 -117.30
CA VAL A 11 -39.94 -11.20 -116.58
C VAL A 11 -38.44 -10.91 -116.67
N THR A 12 -37.95 -10.38 -117.79
CA THR A 12 -36.56 -9.94 -117.93
C THR A 12 -36.25 -8.71 -117.07
N ALA A 13 -37.21 -7.78 -116.90
CA ALA A 13 -37.06 -6.64 -116.00
C ALA A 13 -37.10 -7.02 -114.51
N LEU A 14 -37.89 -8.03 -114.12
CA LEU A 14 -37.98 -8.51 -112.73
C LEU A 14 -36.74 -9.30 -112.28
N VAL A 15 -36.14 -10.10 -113.16
CA VAL A 15 -34.89 -10.83 -112.84
C VAL A 15 -33.69 -9.88 -112.72
N PHE A 16 -33.66 -8.79 -113.51
CA PHE A 16 -32.65 -7.75 -113.38
C PHE A 16 -32.81 -6.90 -112.10
N SER A 17 -34.04 -6.73 -111.61
CA SER A 17 -34.35 -5.96 -110.38
C SER A 17 -33.97 -6.72 -109.10
N VAL A 18 -34.09 -8.05 -109.09
CA VAL A 18 -33.64 -8.91 -107.97
C VAL A 18 -32.11 -8.97 -107.88
N PHE A 19 -31.39 -8.78 -108.99
CA PHE A 19 -29.93 -8.78 -109.02
C PHE A 19 -29.29 -7.47 -108.50
N ILE A 20 -30.06 -6.37 -108.45
CA ILE A 20 -29.59 -5.04 -107.99
C ILE A 20 -29.79 -4.81 -106.48
N ILE A 21 -30.70 -5.54 -105.80
CA ILE A 21 -31.10 -5.23 -104.40
C ILE A 21 -30.47 -6.13 -103.31
N ALA A 22 -29.79 -7.24 -103.64
CA ALA A 22 -28.99 -8.00 -102.64
C ALA A 22 -27.48 -7.70 -102.71
N LEU A 23 -27.14 -6.53 -103.25
CA LEU A 23 -25.86 -5.81 -103.14
C LEU A 23 -25.56 -5.30 -101.70
N VAL A 24 -26.18 -5.88 -100.67
CA VAL A 24 -25.89 -5.59 -99.26
C VAL A 24 -25.64 -6.92 -98.54
N GLY A 25 -24.43 -7.45 -98.70
CA GLY A 25 -24.02 -8.69 -98.06
C GLY A 25 -22.52 -8.91 -98.23
N CYS A 26 -21.77 -8.55 -97.18
CA CYS A 26 -20.39 -8.88 -96.88
C CYS A 26 -19.35 -8.64 -98.00
N SER A 27 -18.69 -7.50 -97.91
CA SER A 27 -17.41 -7.24 -98.55
C SER A 27 -16.32 -8.12 -97.92
N ASP A 28 -16.09 -9.31 -98.46
CA ASP A 28 -14.87 -10.06 -98.18
C ASP A 28 -13.74 -9.45 -99.02
N GLY A 29 -13.12 -8.41 -98.48
CA GLY A 29 -11.86 -7.89 -98.99
C GLY A 29 -10.81 -9.00 -99.02
N ALA A 30 -9.97 -9.01 -100.06
CA ALA A 30 -8.83 -9.93 -100.16
C ALA A 30 -8.08 -9.97 -98.81
N PRO A 31 -7.68 -11.16 -98.31
CA PRO A 31 -6.90 -11.24 -97.08
C PRO A 31 -5.72 -10.28 -97.17
N GLY A 32 -5.65 -9.32 -96.25
CA GLY A 32 -4.53 -8.40 -96.20
C GLY A 32 -3.22 -9.18 -96.16
N ALA A 33 -2.19 -8.66 -96.82
CA ALA A 33 -0.85 -9.25 -96.75
C ALA A 33 -0.49 -9.54 -95.28
N PRO A 34 0.17 -10.68 -94.96
CA PRO A 34 0.56 -10.98 -93.60
C PRO A 34 1.25 -9.76 -92.98
N GLY A 35 0.77 -9.33 -91.82
CA GLY A 35 1.36 -8.20 -91.11
C GLY A 35 2.86 -8.43 -90.93
N LEU A 36 3.66 -7.38 -91.11
CA LEU A 36 5.10 -7.44 -90.83
C LEU A 36 5.31 -8.05 -89.43
N PRO A 37 6.32 -8.92 -89.23
CA PRO A 37 6.64 -9.42 -87.90
C PRO A 37 6.76 -8.26 -86.91
N GLY A 38 6.10 -8.38 -85.76
CA GLY A 38 6.17 -7.35 -84.73
C GLY A 38 7.64 -7.07 -84.37
N ASN A 39 7.97 -5.79 -84.17
CA ASN A 39 9.31 -5.43 -83.70
C ASN A 39 9.64 -6.21 -82.41
N PRO A 40 10.89 -6.67 -82.22
CA PRO A 40 11.30 -7.27 -80.97
C PRO A 40 10.91 -6.38 -79.79
N GLY A 41 10.38 -6.98 -78.73
CA GLY A 41 10.02 -6.24 -77.52
C GLY A 41 11.23 -5.48 -76.98
N ASN A 42 11.00 -4.26 -76.47
CA ASN A 42 12.07 -3.49 -75.83
C ASN A 42 12.72 -4.34 -74.71
N PRO A 43 14.04 -4.23 -74.51
CA PRO A 43 14.69 -4.86 -73.36
C PRO A 43 13.96 -4.49 -72.07
N GLY A 44 13.81 -5.46 -71.17
CA GLY A 44 13.20 -5.22 -69.86
C GLY A 44 13.94 -4.10 -69.12
N ALA A 45 13.21 -3.31 -68.34
CA ALA A 45 13.82 -2.28 -67.50
C ALA A 45 14.90 -2.90 -66.60
N ALA A 46 16.01 -2.16 -66.41
CA ALA A 46 17.02 -2.57 -65.45
C ALA A 46 16.37 -2.81 -64.08
N GLY A 47 16.76 -3.90 -63.41
CA GLY A 47 16.26 -4.18 -62.07
C GLY A 47 16.57 -3.03 -61.11
N PRO A 48 15.75 -2.82 -60.06
CA PRO A 48 16.02 -1.79 -59.08
C PRO A 48 17.40 -2.02 -58.44
N GLN A 49 18.11 -0.94 -58.16
CA GLN A 49 19.35 -0.98 -57.39
C GLN A 49 19.06 -1.63 -56.03
N GLY A 50 19.90 -2.58 -55.61
CA GLY A 50 19.77 -3.22 -54.30
C GLY A 50 19.79 -2.19 -53.18
N GLU A 51 19.03 -2.45 -52.11
CA GLU A 51 18.96 -1.53 -50.97
C GLU A 51 20.34 -1.36 -50.32
N PRO A 52 20.67 -0.14 -49.82
CA PRO A 52 21.87 0.06 -49.02
C PRO A 52 21.90 -0.92 -47.85
N GLY A 53 23.08 -1.46 -47.54
CA GLY A 53 23.24 -2.30 -46.35
C GLY A 53 22.86 -1.54 -45.08
N GLU A 54 22.34 -2.26 -44.08
CA GLU A 54 21.95 -1.66 -42.81
C GLU A 54 23.15 -0.97 -42.12
N PRO A 55 22.94 0.18 -41.45
CA PRO A 55 23.98 0.79 -40.63
C PRO A 55 24.49 -0.20 -39.59
N GLY A 56 25.81 -0.24 -39.38
CA GLY A 56 26.40 -1.06 -38.32
C GLY A 56 25.85 -0.70 -36.95
N GLU A 57 25.78 -1.68 -36.05
CA GLU A 57 25.28 -1.47 -34.69
C GLU A 57 26.13 -0.41 -33.95
N PRO A 58 25.50 0.46 -33.13
CA PRO A 58 26.23 1.36 -32.26
C PRO A 58 27.19 0.58 -31.35
N GLY A 59 28.40 1.11 -31.16
CA GLY A 59 29.36 0.54 -30.21
C GLY A 59 28.78 0.49 -28.79
N LEU A 60 29.18 -0.51 -28.01
CA LEU A 60 28.75 -0.65 -26.63
C LEU A 60 29.13 0.60 -25.81
N PRO A 61 28.27 1.06 -24.88
CA PRO A 61 28.63 2.12 -23.93
C PRO A 61 29.93 1.77 -23.18
N GLY A 62 30.78 2.78 -22.96
CA GLY A 62 31.96 2.61 -22.12
C GLY A 62 31.59 2.17 -20.70
N LEU A 63 32.47 1.40 -20.06
CA LEU A 63 32.26 1.00 -18.66
C LEU A 63 32.18 2.24 -17.75
N PRO A 64 31.32 2.24 -16.72
CA PRO A 64 31.31 3.29 -15.71
C PRO A 64 32.69 3.47 -15.09
N GLY A 65 33.08 4.72 -14.82
CA GLY A 65 34.31 5.02 -14.08
C GLY A 65 34.26 4.42 -12.67
N ASN A 66 35.43 4.06 -12.14
CA ASN A 66 35.52 3.58 -10.76
C ASN A 66 35.04 4.67 -9.77
N PRO A 67 34.40 4.28 -8.66
CA PRO A 67 34.08 5.23 -7.59
C PRO A 67 35.32 5.99 -7.14
N GLY A 68 35.16 7.29 -6.84
CA GLY A 68 36.21 8.09 -6.24
C GLY A 68 36.63 7.52 -4.88
N ALA A 69 37.87 7.79 -4.47
CA ALA A 69 38.33 7.41 -3.13
C ALA A 69 37.45 8.07 -2.04
N PRO A 70 37.24 7.41 -0.89
CA PRO A 70 36.58 8.04 0.26
C PRO A 70 37.26 9.37 0.62
N GLY A 71 36.46 10.36 1.01
CA GLY A 71 36.99 11.61 1.54
C GLY A 71 37.86 11.36 2.77
N ALA A 72 38.83 12.25 3.01
CA ALA A 72 39.64 12.19 4.23
C ALA A 72 38.73 12.32 5.48
N PRO A 73 39.09 11.67 6.61
CA PRO A 73 38.41 11.90 7.88
C PRO A 73 38.34 13.40 8.22
N GLY A 74 37.21 13.84 8.78
CA GLY A 74 37.09 15.21 9.29
C GLY A 74 38.13 15.49 10.38
N PRO A 75 38.50 16.77 10.61
CA PRO A 75 39.38 17.13 11.70
C PRO A 75 38.78 16.70 13.05
N GLN A 76 39.64 16.35 14.01
CA GLN A 76 39.23 16.09 15.38
C GLN A 76 38.52 17.34 15.94
N GLY A 77 37.37 17.15 16.59
CA GLY A 77 36.68 18.24 17.28
C GLY A 77 37.55 18.88 18.37
N PRO A 78 37.30 20.14 18.75
CA PRO A 78 38.03 20.78 19.84
C PRO A 78 37.90 19.95 21.13
N ALA A 79 38.94 19.95 21.96
CA ALA A 79 38.87 19.38 23.29
C ALA A 79 37.71 20.04 24.06
N GLY A 80 36.91 19.25 24.77
CA GLY A 80 35.88 19.78 25.67
C GLY A 80 36.53 20.70 26.71
N ALA A 81 35.82 21.76 27.11
CA ALA A 81 36.31 22.67 28.14
C ALA A 81 36.61 21.91 29.44
N ASP A 82 37.72 22.25 30.10
CA ASP A 82 38.10 21.69 31.38
C ASP A 82 36.96 21.91 32.40
N GLY A 83 36.45 20.82 32.96
CA GLY A 83 35.31 20.82 33.89
C GLY A 83 35.67 21.28 35.31
N ALA A 84 36.39 22.39 35.44
CA ALA A 84 36.60 23.05 36.72
C ALA A 84 35.45 24.02 36.98
N ASP A 85 34.73 23.78 38.08
CA ASP A 85 33.75 24.67 38.72
C ASP A 85 32.26 24.57 38.32
N ALA A 86 31.83 23.48 37.68
CA ALA A 86 30.45 23.02 37.86
C ALA A 86 30.38 22.15 39.12
N PRO A 87 29.38 22.31 40.01
CA PRO A 87 29.15 21.32 41.06
C PRO A 87 29.11 19.95 40.40
N VAL A 88 29.97 19.03 40.84
CA VAL A 88 29.94 17.64 40.37
C VAL A 88 28.64 17.05 40.91
N VAL A 89 27.55 17.27 40.20
CA VAL A 89 26.34 16.46 40.37
C VAL A 89 26.78 15.07 39.91
N PRO A 90 26.76 14.04 40.77
CA PRO A 90 27.00 12.68 40.29
C PRO A 90 26.04 12.45 39.12
N LYS A 91 26.56 11.96 37.99
CA LYS A 91 25.73 11.65 36.82
C LYS A 91 24.78 10.52 37.20
N ALA A 92 23.67 10.87 37.81
CA ALA A 92 22.61 9.95 38.10
C ALA A 92 22.11 9.36 36.77
N SER A 93 21.77 8.08 36.79
CA SER A 93 21.27 7.35 35.63
C SER A 93 19.80 7.07 35.78
N LEU A 94 19.06 7.09 34.68
CA LEU A 94 17.65 6.75 34.63
C LEU A 94 17.39 5.74 33.51
N SER A 95 16.56 4.74 33.78
CA SER A 95 16.09 3.77 32.80
C SER A 95 14.59 3.55 32.98
N ALA A 96 13.89 3.45 31.86
CA ALA A 96 12.52 2.97 31.82
C ALA A 96 12.49 1.48 31.46
N SER A 97 11.43 0.77 31.85
CA SER A 97 11.18 -0.61 31.43
C SER A 97 10.96 -0.76 29.93
N SER A 98 10.64 0.33 29.22
CA SER A 98 10.47 0.37 27.77
C SER A 98 10.89 1.72 27.21
N SER A 99 11.40 1.75 25.98
CA SER A 99 11.76 2.97 25.24
C SER A 99 10.55 3.67 24.61
N SER A 100 9.37 3.05 24.67
CA SER A 100 8.10 3.61 24.23
C SER A 100 6.96 3.14 25.12
N THR A 101 5.92 3.96 25.27
CA THR A 101 4.73 3.66 26.08
C THR A 101 3.53 4.50 25.64
N SER A 102 2.34 4.21 26.17
CA SER A 102 1.15 5.05 26.04
C SER A 102 0.88 5.78 27.35
N MET A 103 0.05 6.83 27.31
CA MET A 103 -0.26 7.65 28.49
C MET A 103 -0.96 6.88 29.63
N ASP A 104 -1.71 5.85 29.27
CA ASP A 104 -2.42 4.92 30.15
C ASP A 104 -1.62 3.63 30.41
N GLY A 105 -0.41 3.52 29.86
CA GLY A 105 0.43 2.34 29.97
C GLY A 105 1.17 2.26 31.30
N GLU A 106 1.39 1.03 31.78
CA GLU A 106 2.28 0.78 32.91
C GLU A 106 3.73 1.10 32.54
N LEU A 107 4.44 1.76 33.44
CA LEU A 107 5.84 2.15 33.25
C LEU A 107 6.63 1.95 34.54
N THR A 108 7.69 1.14 34.49
CA THR A 108 8.65 1.04 35.59
C THR A 108 9.85 1.92 35.29
N VAL A 109 10.26 2.73 36.26
CA VAL A 109 11.41 3.62 36.17
C VAL A 109 12.41 3.23 37.25
N THR A 110 13.65 2.99 36.84
CA THR A 110 14.78 2.66 37.71
C THR A 110 15.81 3.77 37.62
N GLY A 111 16.29 4.24 38.76
CA GLY A 111 17.34 5.25 38.84
C GLY A 111 18.47 4.84 39.76
N GLY A 112 19.66 5.41 39.53
CA GLY A 112 20.85 5.17 40.34
C GLY A 112 21.78 6.38 40.35
N GLY A 113 22.59 6.52 41.40
CA GLY A 113 23.50 7.67 41.55
C GLY A 113 22.86 8.92 42.17
N PHE A 114 21.71 8.76 42.84
CA PHE A 114 21.08 9.78 43.68
C PHE A 114 21.68 9.77 45.09
N GLU A 115 21.44 10.82 45.88
CA GLU A 115 21.87 10.85 47.28
C GLU A 115 21.04 9.87 48.12
N ALA A 116 21.65 9.26 49.14
CA ALA A 116 20.98 8.28 49.97
C ALA A 116 19.79 8.90 50.72
N GLY A 117 18.60 8.32 50.57
CA GLY A 117 17.36 8.85 51.17
C GLY A 117 16.77 10.07 50.44
N GLU A 118 17.34 10.46 49.30
CA GLU A 118 16.86 11.59 48.50
C GLU A 118 15.47 11.31 47.94
N ALA A 119 14.54 12.25 48.12
CA ALA A 119 13.26 12.20 47.44
C ALA A 119 13.44 12.59 45.97
N VAL A 120 13.02 11.73 45.06
CA VAL A 120 13.14 11.88 43.61
C VAL A 120 11.76 12.02 43.00
N VAL A 121 11.56 13.11 42.26
CA VAL A 121 10.34 13.36 41.47
C VAL A 121 10.58 12.90 40.03
N ILE A 122 9.65 12.11 39.49
CA ILE A 122 9.68 11.72 38.08
C ILE A 122 8.71 12.58 37.28
N GLN A 123 9.22 13.23 36.23
CA GLN A 123 8.44 14.06 35.32
C GLN A 123 8.66 13.63 33.87
N LEU A 124 7.61 13.71 33.07
CA LEU A 124 7.68 13.60 31.63
C LEU A 124 7.75 15.02 31.05
N VAL A 125 8.86 15.33 30.39
CA VAL A 125 9.07 16.58 29.65
C VAL A 125 8.74 16.31 28.19
N ILE A 126 7.64 16.92 27.72
CA ILE A 126 7.14 16.76 26.35
C ILE A 126 7.71 17.86 25.47
N ASP A 127 7.63 19.12 25.93
CA ASP A 127 8.19 20.30 25.27
C ASP A 127 8.64 21.34 26.31
N GLU A 128 9.21 22.47 25.87
CA GLU A 128 9.70 23.54 26.76
C GLU A 128 8.62 24.16 27.66
N SER A 129 7.34 23.97 27.32
CA SER A 129 6.17 24.52 28.00
C SER A 129 5.35 23.49 28.79
N LEU A 130 5.62 22.19 28.61
CA LEU A 130 4.81 21.11 29.14
C LEU A 130 5.67 20.01 29.77
N SER A 131 5.72 20.03 31.11
CA SER A 131 6.24 18.96 31.96
C SER A 131 5.14 18.42 32.86
N VAL A 132 5.03 17.11 32.96
CA VAL A 132 3.95 16.43 33.69
C VAL A 132 4.54 15.49 34.71
N ILE A 133 4.03 15.54 35.94
CA ILE A 133 4.44 14.60 36.99
C ILE A 133 3.85 13.22 36.68
N VAL A 134 4.72 12.21 36.53
CA VAL A 134 4.32 10.85 36.13
C VAL A 134 3.54 10.17 37.27
N GLY A 135 2.42 9.54 36.94
CA GLY A 135 1.56 8.81 37.90
C GLY A 135 0.55 9.67 38.67
N GLY A 136 0.51 10.98 38.41
CA GLY A 136 -0.47 11.92 38.99
C GLY A 136 -0.32 12.21 40.49
N GLY A 137 -0.88 13.34 40.94
CA GLY A 137 -1.08 13.71 42.35
C GLY A 137 0.15 13.57 43.27
N ARG A 138 -0.10 13.27 44.56
CA ARG A 138 0.91 13.10 45.64
C ARG A 138 1.87 11.89 45.43
N GLY A 139 1.78 11.17 44.31
CA GLY A 139 2.33 9.83 44.12
C GLY A 139 3.70 9.72 43.42
N ALA A 140 4.27 10.81 42.88
CA ALA A 140 5.46 10.71 42.04
C ALA A 140 6.80 10.88 42.75
N GLN A 141 6.83 10.70 44.08
CA GLN A 141 8.05 10.82 44.86
C GLN A 141 8.52 9.44 45.31
N VAL A 142 9.66 9.01 44.79
CA VAL A 142 10.36 7.79 45.22
C VAL A 142 11.60 8.18 45.99
N ALA A 143 11.85 7.53 47.13
CA ALA A 143 13.06 7.77 47.90
C ALA A 143 14.18 6.85 47.42
N ALA A 144 15.33 7.43 47.09
CA ALA A 144 16.55 6.67 46.84
C ALA A 144 16.95 5.90 48.10
N ASN A 145 17.32 4.63 47.94
CA ASN A 145 17.79 3.79 49.03
C ASN A 145 19.20 4.22 49.51
N GLY A 146 19.76 3.49 50.49
CA GLY A 146 21.10 3.80 51.02
C GLY A 146 22.26 3.73 50.02
N ALA A 147 22.03 3.16 48.83
CA ALA A 147 22.99 3.11 47.73
C ALA A 147 22.68 4.14 46.63
N GLY A 148 21.71 5.04 46.83
CA GLY A 148 21.36 6.06 45.85
C GLY A 148 20.54 5.53 44.67
N ALA A 149 19.89 4.38 44.82
CA ALA A 149 19.10 3.74 43.78
C ALA A 149 17.61 3.69 44.14
N PHE A 150 16.76 3.68 43.12
CA PHE A 150 15.32 3.51 43.29
C PHE A 150 14.70 2.74 42.13
N GLU A 151 13.52 2.18 42.39
CA GLU A 151 12.64 1.58 41.40
C GLU A 151 11.20 1.94 41.75
N VAL A 152 10.43 2.39 40.77
CA VAL A 152 9.03 2.76 40.93
C VAL A 152 8.24 2.33 39.70
N THR A 153 7.06 1.76 39.91
CA THR A 153 6.13 1.39 38.84
C THR A 153 4.90 2.28 38.91
N PHE A 154 4.56 2.87 37.78
CA PHE A 154 3.37 3.69 37.58
C PHE A 154 2.37 2.91 36.75
N SER A 155 1.11 2.88 37.17
CA SER A 155 0.01 2.25 36.40
C SER A 155 -0.39 3.06 35.17
N SER A 156 -0.08 4.36 35.16
CA SER A 156 -0.32 5.29 34.05
C SER A 156 0.66 6.46 34.17
N ILE A 157 0.90 7.17 33.07
CA ILE A 157 1.76 8.37 33.04
C ILE A 157 0.98 9.60 33.47
N SER A 158 -0.20 9.81 32.89
CA SER A 158 -1.13 10.87 33.26
C SER A 158 -2.56 10.46 32.93
N GLU A 159 -3.49 10.81 33.81
CA GLU A 159 -4.93 10.65 33.60
C GLU A 159 -5.59 11.97 33.11
N ASP A 160 -4.80 13.04 32.97
CA ASP A 160 -5.28 14.35 32.51
C ASP A 160 -5.48 14.35 30.99
N SER A 161 -6.75 14.52 30.57
CA SER A 161 -7.14 14.51 29.17
C SER A 161 -6.47 15.60 28.32
N ASP A 162 -6.15 16.76 28.90
CA ASP A 162 -5.51 17.86 28.17
C ASP A 162 -4.03 17.58 27.91
N VAL A 163 -3.40 16.79 28.79
CA VAL A 163 -2.02 16.31 28.62
C VAL A 163 -1.96 15.20 27.58
N ILE A 164 -2.90 14.25 27.62
CA ILE A 164 -2.91 13.08 26.73
C ILE A 164 -2.95 13.50 25.26
N ALA A 165 -3.76 14.52 24.92
CA ALA A 165 -3.93 14.98 23.54
C ALA A 165 -2.69 15.66 22.93
N ARG A 166 -1.69 16.01 23.75
CA ARG A 166 -0.51 16.78 23.33
C ARG A 166 0.79 15.99 23.37
N ALA A 167 0.77 14.79 23.92
CA ALA A 167 1.99 14.13 24.34
C ALA A 167 2.57 13.14 23.34
N SER A 168 1.98 12.93 22.18
CA SER A 168 2.56 12.01 21.19
C SER A 168 3.93 12.44 20.69
N GLY A 169 4.77 11.42 20.50
CA GLY A 169 6.08 11.56 19.89
C GLY A 169 7.20 11.41 20.91
N ALA A 170 8.35 11.97 20.55
CA ALA A 170 9.53 11.91 21.39
C ALA A 170 9.37 12.83 22.60
N ALA A 171 9.63 12.29 23.79
CA ALA A 171 9.63 12.98 25.05
C ALA A 171 10.84 12.56 25.89
N THR A 172 11.04 13.22 27.02
CA THR A 172 12.12 12.90 27.97
C THR A 172 11.52 12.59 29.33
N LEU A 173 11.85 11.43 29.89
CA LEU A 173 11.65 11.19 31.32
C LEU A 173 12.81 11.83 32.07
N GLU A 174 12.48 12.62 33.06
CA GLU A 174 13.44 13.29 33.93
C GLU A 174 13.14 12.93 35.38
N ALA A 175 14.20 12.63 36.12
CA ALA A 175 14.19 12.35 37.53
C ALA A 175 14.96 13.46 38.25
N GLN A 176 14.26 14.22 39.09
CA GLN A 176 14.82 15.33 39.85
C GLN A 176 14.79 15.02 41.35
N GLY A 177 15.98 14.89 41.93
CA GLY A 177 16.19 14.69 43.36
C GLY A 177 16.17 15.99 44.14
N GLY A 178 15.64 15.96 45.36
CA GLY A 178 15.52 17.13 46.24
C GLY A 178 16.84 17.75 46.71
N SER A 179 17.96 17.05 46.56
CA SER A 179 19.31 17.56 46.84
C SER A 179 20.04 18.11 45.61
N GLY A 180 19.42 17.98 44.42
CA GLY A 180 19.93 18.51 43.16
C GLY A 180 20.39 17.45 42.16
N SER A 181 20.30 16.16 42.50
CA SER A 181 20.56 15.06 41.56
C SER A 181 19.57 15.12 40.39
N VAL A 182 20.06 15.06 39.15
CA VAL A 182 19.20 15.02 37.95
C VAL A 182 19.65 13.89 37.02
N ALA A 183 18.69 13.11 36.54
CA ALA A 183 18.91 12.10 35.51
C ALA A 183 17.78 12.14 34.49
N SER A 184 18.07 11.79 33.24
CA SER A 184 17.04 11.73 32.20
C SER A 184 17.27 10.58 31.23
N THR A 185 16.19 10.17 30.57
CA THR A 185 16.20 9.15 29.52
C THR A 185 15.12 9.43 28.47
N PRO A 186 15.40 9.26 27.17
CA PRO A 186 14.41 9.48 26.13
C PRO A 186 13.32 8.41 26.19
N ILE A 187 12.09 8.79 25.85
CA ILE A 187 10.96 7.87 25.70
C ILE A 187 10.07 8.33 24.54
N VAL A 188 9.41 7.39 23.87
CA VAL A 188 8.40 7.70 22.85
C VAL A 188 7.01 7.47 23.44
N ILE A 189 6.18 8.50 23.43
CA ILE A 189 4.78 8.41 23.81
C ILE A 189 3.94 8.19 22.56
N SER A 190 3.10 7.16 22.58
CA SER A 190 2.13 6.88 21.51
C SER A 190 0.74 7.36 21.94
N ASP A 191 -0.04 7.92 20.99
CA ASP A 191 -1.36 8.59 21.13
C ASP A 191 -2.52 7.68 21.59
N SER A 192 -2.26 6.77 22.52
CA SER A 192 -2.89 5.46 22.59
C SER A 192 -2.37 4.57 21.48
N VAL A 193 -1.97 3.37 21.86
CA VAL A 193 -1.91 2.26 20.93
C VAL A 193 -3.29 2.23 20.25
N ALA A 194 -3.37 2.17 18.93
CA ALA A 194 -4.47 1.38 18.36
C ALA A 194 -4.30 0.04 19.08
N SER A 195 -5.18 -0.27 20.04
CA SER A 195 -5.07 -1.37 20.99
C SER A 195 -4.40 -2.59 20.36
N VAL A 196 -3.08 -2.72 20.47
CA VAL A 196 -2.42 -4.00 20.26
C VAL A 196 -2.51 -4.71 21.60
N THR A 197 -3.73 -5.09 21.94
CA THR A 197 -4.07 -5.96 23.06
C THR A 197 -4.98 -7.00 22.43
N SER A 198 -4.57 -8.19 22.02
CA SER A 198 -3.50 -9.06 22.52
C SER A 198 -2.70 -9.63 21.34
N PRO A 199 -1.38 -9.84 21.44
CA PRO A 199 -0.60 -10.54 20.40
C PRO A 199 -0.99 -12.02 20.22
N SER A 200 -2.05 -12.49 20.88
CA SER A 200 -2.43 -13.91 20.95
C SER A 200 -3.90 -14.18 20.63
N SER A 201 -4.75 -13.15 20.49
CA SER A 201 -6.16 -13.36 20.19
C SER A 201 -6.33 -13.68 18.71
N SER A 202 -6.94 -14.83 18.43
CA SER A 202 -7.18 -15.31 17.07
C SER A 202 -8.67 -15.32 16.79
N LEU A 203 -9.02 -15.06 15.53
CA LEU A 203 -10.39 -15.06 15.06
C LEU A 203 -10.45 -15.83 13.73
N ALA A 204 -11.51 -16.61 13.57
CA ALA A 204 -11.81 -17.31 12.33
C ALA A 204 -13.33 -17.35 12.13
N ILE A 205 -13.78 -17.29 10.88
CA ILE A 205 -15.19 -17.38 10.52
C ILE A 205 -15.33 -18.17 9.23
N ALA A 206 -16.34 -19.04 9.15
CA ALA A 206 -16.64 -19.74 7.91
C ALA A 206 -17.28 -18.78 6.88
N PRO A 207 -17.10 -18.99 5.57
CA PRO A 207 -17.77 -18.20 4.55
C PRO A 207 -19.29 -18.16 4.76
N GLY A 208 -19.87 -16.98 4.59
CA GLY A 208 -21.29 -16.72 4.80
C GLY A 208 -22.03 -16.46 3.49
N SER A 209 -23.36 -16.48 3.55
CA SER A 209 -24.21 -15.99 2.47
C SER A 209 -25.08 -14.84 2.97
N PRO A 210 -25.42 -13.85 2.13
CA PRO A 210 -26.29 -12.74 2.54
C PRO A 210 -27.60 -13.24 3.15
N GLY A 211 -27.93 -12.75 4.34
CA GLY A 211 -29.14 -13.14 5.09
C GLY A 211 -29.07 -14.54 5.75
N GLY A 212 -28.00 -15.30 5.54
CA GLY A 212 -27.78 -16.62 6.14
C GLY A 212 -27.15 -16.55 7.53
N THR A 213 -26.77 -17.71 8.05
CA THR A 213 -25.99 -17.86 9.29
C THR A 213 -24.65 -18.53 9.00
N THR A 214 -23.65 -18.19 9.80
CA THR A 214 -22.31 -18.80 9.79
C THR A 214 -21.79 -18.91 11.21
N ILE A 215 -20.65 -19.57 11.43
CA ILE A 215 -20.05 -19.74 12.75
C ILE A 215 -18.71 -19.00 12.79
N ALA A 216 -18.52 -18.23 13.86
CA ALA A 216 -17.27 -17.59 14.21
C ALA A 216 -16.65 -18.26 15.45
N TYR A 217 -15.32 -18.36 15.45
CA TYR A 217 -14.50 -18.91 16.52
C TYR A 217 -13.46 -17.89 16.91
N GLY A 218 -13.27 -17.69 18.21
CA GLY A 218 -12.18 -16.89 18.73
C GLY A 218 -11.49 -17.53 19.92
N SER A 219 -10.22 -17.22 20.10
CA SER A 219 -9.40 -17.65 21.25
C SER A 219 -8.42 -16.55 21.64
N GLY A 220 -7.84 -16.63 22.85
CA GLY A 220 -6.86 -15.65 23.34
C GLY A 220 -7.46 -14.36 23.89
N PHE A 221 -8.76 -14.34 24.18
CA PHE A 221 -9.47 -13.27 24.90
C PHE A 221 -9.30 -13.45 26.42
N LYS A 222 -9.64 -12.45 27.22
CA LYS A 222 -9.63 -12.57 28.68
C LYS A 222 -10.81 -13.44 29.15
N LYS A 223 -10.66 -14.05 30.33
CA LYS A 223 -11.68 -14.91 30.94
C LYS A 223 -12.96 -14.10 31.20
N ALA A 224 -14.11 -14.62 30.76
CA ALA A 224 -15.42 -13.98 30.95
C ALA A 224 -15.54 -12.58 30.31
N GLU A 225 -14.69 -12.28 29.32
CA GLU A 225 -14.70 -11.00 28.62
C GLU A 225 -15.89 -10.93 27.67
N ALA A 226 -16.64 -9.82 27.70
CA ALA A 226 -17.71 -9.57 26.75
C ALA A 226 -17.11 -9.17 25.40
N ILE A 227 -17.56 -9.80 24.31
CA ILE A 227 -16.98 -9.67 22.97
C ILE A 227 -18.08 -9.25 21.99
N SER A 228 -17.78 -8.23 21.18
CA SER A 228 -18.63 -7.78 20.08
C SER A 228 -17.96 -8.09 18.73
N LEU A 229 -18.73 -8.63 17.79
CA LEU A 229 -18.28 -8.98 16.44
C LEU A 229 -18.81 -7.95 15.44
N TRP A 230 -17.91 -7.37 14.67
CA TRP A 230 -18.17 -6.30 13.71
C TRP A 230 -17.69 -6.66 12.32
N ALA A 231 -18.42 -6.28 11.29
CA ALA A 231 -17.92 -6.26 9.92
C ALA A 231 -18.72 -5.28 9.07
N GLY A 232 -18.04 -4.63 8.11
CA GLY A 232 -18.68 -3.65 7.22
C GLY A 232 -19.37 -2.50 7.96
N GLY A 233 -18.85 -2.10 9.13
CA GLY A 233 -19.42 -1.04 9.97
C GLY A 233 -20.64 -1.44 10.82
N ASN A 234 -21.05 -2.71 10.79
CA ASN A 234 -22.23 -3.20 11.54
C ASN A 234 -21.82 -4.23 12.59
N ILE A 235 -22.55 -4.25 13.72
CA ILE A 235 -22.47 -5.34 14.70
C ILE A 235 -23.19 -6.55 14.12
N LEU A 236 -22.50 -7.69 14.07
CA LEU A 236 -23.06 -8.95 13.61
C LEU A 236 -23.53 -9.85 14.76
N ALA A 237 -22.82 -9.84 15.89
CA ALA A 237 -23.14 -10.65 17.07
C ALA A 237 -22.40 -10.16 18.32
N GLY A 238 -22.84 -10.62 19.49
CA GLY A 238 -22.15 -10.44 20.77
C GLY A 238 -22.11 -11.75 21.56
N THR A 239 -21.01 -12.01 22.24
CA THR A 239 -20.75 -13.23 23.02
C THR A 239 -19.92 -12.91 24.26
N GLU A 240 -19.68 -13.91 25.10
CA GLU A 240 -18.71 -13.83 26.20
C GLU A 240 -17.65 -14.93 26.01
N ALA A 241 -16.39 -14.63 26.32
CA ALA A 241 -15.32 -15.61 26.31
C ALA A 241 -15.45 -16.56 27.50
N ASN A 242 -15.21 -17.85 27.29
CA ASN A 242 -15.22 -18.82 28.37
C ASN A 242 -14.02 -18.63 29.32
N LYS A 243 -13.90 -19.50 30.35
CA LYS A 243 -12.81 -19.45 31.33
C LYS A 243 -11.39 -19.62 30.76
N TYR A 244 -11.27 -20.04 29.51
CA TYR A 244 -10.02 -20.20 28.78
C TYR A 244 -9.81 -19.12 27.71
N GLY A 245 -10.65 -18.08 27.66
CA GLY A 245 -10.50 -16.99 26.69
C GLY A 245 -10.96 -17.34 25.28
N ALA A 246 -11.82 -18.34 25.12
CA ALA A 246 -12.31 -18.78 23.83
C ALA A 246 -13.83 -18.65 23.70
N PHE A 247 -14.32 -18.46 22.48
CA PHE A 247 -15.74 -18.44 22.16
C PHE A 247 -16.04 -19.14 20.83
N GLN A 248 -17.28 -19.59 20.71
CA GLN A 248 -17.88 -20.05 19.46
C GLN A 248 -19.29 -19.47 19.41
N ILE A 249 -19.63 -18.79 18.32
CA ILE A 249 -20.94 -18.15 18.17
C ILE A 249 -21.48 -18.27 16.75
N GLU A 250 -22.79 -18.49 16.65
CA GLU A 250 -23.51 -18.37 15.39
C GLU A 250 -23.78 -16.90 15.07
N VAL A 251 -23.38 -16.48 13.88
CA VAL A 251 -23.45 -15.10 13.40
C VAL A 251 -24.48 -15.03 12.28
N LYS A 252 -25.46 -14.15 12.41
CA LYS A 252 -26.41 -13.83 11.34
C LYS A 252 -25.77 -12.83 10.39
N VAL A 253 -25.65 -13.19 9.11
CA VAL A 253 -24.93 -12.42 8.10
C VAL A 253 -25.83 -11.35 7.51
N GLY A 254 -25.88 -10.19 8.15
CA GLY A 254 -26.59 -8.99 7.67
C GLY A 254 -25.86 -8.20 6.58
N LEU A 255 -24.94 -8.84 5.84
CA LEU A 255 -24.06 -8.19 4.86
C LEU A 255 -24.37 -8.64 3.44
N GLY A 256 -24.07 -7.78 2.46
CA GLY A 256 -24.11 -8.11 1.04
C GLY A 256 -22.93 -8.97 0.60
N ASN A 257 -22.89 -9.33 -0.69
CA ASN A 257 -21.76 -10.06 -1.25
C ASN A 257 -20.48 -9.20 -1.21
N GLY A 258 -19.38 -9.77 -0.75
CA GLY A 258 -18.10 -9.08 -0.63
C GLY A 258 -17.10 -9.79 0.28
N ILE A 259 -15.89 -9.23 0.34
CA ILE A 259 -14.89 -9.60 1.33
C ILE A 259 -14.85 -8.49 2.36
N TYR A 260 -15.03 -8.86 3.63
CA TYR A 260 -15.03 -7.95 4.77
C TYR A 260 -13.92 -8.34 5.73
N THR A 261 -13.50 -7.38 6.55
CA THR A 261 -12.76 -7.70 7.78
C THR A 261 -13.78 -7.91 8.89
N LEU A 262 -13.79 -9.10 9.47
CA LEU A 262 -14.44 -9.36 10.74
C LEU A 262 -13.50 -8.92 11.85
N THR A 263 -14.00 -8.10 12.76
CA THR A 263 -13.29 -7.62 13.95
C THR A 263 -14.04 -8.10 15.19
N ALA A 264 -13.33 -8.73 16.11
CA ALA A 264 -13.81 -9.07 17.44
C ALA A 264 -13.19 -8.10 18.45
N MET A 265 -14.01 -7.37 19.19
CA MET A 265 -13.59 -6.40 20.20
C MET A 265 -14.11 -6.83 21.57
N GLY A 266 -13.21 -7.07 22.50
CA GLY A 266 -13.46 -7.43 23.89
C GLY A 266 -13.56 -6.20 24.80
N SER A 267 -14.38 -6.29 25.85
CA SER A 267 -14.60 -5.20 26.82
C SER A 267 -13.37 -4.83 27.64
N ASP A 268 -12.40 -5.73 27.72
CA ASP A 268 -11.19 -5.57 28.54
C ASP A 268 -9.97 -5.31 27.65
N GLY A 269 -10.20 -4.92 26.39
CA GLY A 269 -9.19 -4.51 25.43
C GLY A 269 -8.74 -5.59 24.48
N SER A 270 -9.21 -6.85 24.55
CA SER A 270 -8.78 -7.88 23.59
C SER A 270 -9.35 -7.61 22.19
N GLU A 271 -8.52 -7.69 21.15
CA GLU A 271 -8.95 -7.51 19.77
C GLU A 271 -8.42 -8.63 18.86
N ALA A 272 -9.22 -9.09 17.91
CA ALA A 272 -8.77 -9.99 16.85
C ALA A 272 -9.49 -9.71 15.54
N THR A 273 -8.84 -9.98 14.41
CA THR A 273 -9.43 -9.80 13.09
C THR A 273 -9.32 -11.06 12.23
N ALA A 274 -10.26 -11.22 11.30
CA ALA A 274 -10.27 -12.32 10.33
C ALA A 274 -10.87 -11.87 8.99
N PRO A 275 -10.39 -12.39 7.85
CA PRO A 275 -11.09 -12.19 6.58
C PRO A 275 -12.43 -12.92 6.61
N PHE A 276 -13.48 -12.25 6.15
CA PHE A 276 -14.83 -12.80 6.06
C PHE A 276 -15.37 -12.68 4.64
N LEU A 277 -15.46 -13.81 3.96
CA LEU A 277 -16.09 -13.90 2.64
C LEU A 277 -17.59 -14.07 2.79
N VAL A 278 -18.36 -13.15 2.20
CA VAL A 278 -19.80 -13.25 2.04
C VAL A 278 -20.10 -13.41 0.56
N ALA A 279 -20.68 -14.55 0.19
CA ALA A 279 -21.06 -14.83 -1.18
C ALA A 279 -22.38 -15.61 -1.23
N SER A 280 -23.23 -15.26 -2.20
CA SER A 280 -24.35 -16.10 -2.60
C SER A 280 -23.81 -17.48 -3.02
N LYS A 281 -24.45 -18.54 -2.53
CA LYS A 281 -24.18 -19.90 -3.01
C LYS A 281 -24.57 -20.06 -4.48
#